data_AF-A0A0X3UPZ7-F1
#
_entry.id   AF-A0A0X3UPZ7-F1
#
_cell.length_a   1.000
_cell.length_b   1.000
_cell.length_c   1.000
_cell.angle_alpha   90.00
_cell.angle_beta   90.00
_cell.angle_gamma   90.00
#
_symmetry.space_group_name_H-M   'P 1'
#
loop_
_entity.id
_entity.type
_entity.pdbx_description
1 polymer ?
#
loop_
_entity_poly.entity_id
_entity_poly.type
_entity_poly.pdbx_seq_one_letter_code
_entity_poly.pdbx_strand_id
1 'polypeptide(L)'
;MRYITGAVALGTALVLGSLATTAQAAAAPAQPARTGGLYAPTELVLTVGSGESRATATVERAVTLSCMPVPSGSHPMARAACTQLRAVSGDFNAVTAGAAASDRLCTKEWNPVLVTADGVWQGRRVAYTHTFANPCEMTDGKGTVFEF
;
A
#
# COMPACT_ATOMS: atom_id res chain seq x y z
N MET A 1 65.36 33.63 -54.27
CA MET A 1 65.12 33.73 -55.73
C MET A 1 64.45 32.42 -56.15
N ARG A 2 63.21 32.34 -56.62
CA ARG A 2 62.46 33.16 -57.59
C ARG A 2 60.95 33.23 -57.23
N TYR A 3 60.34 34.37 -57.52
CA TYR A 3 58.90 34.66 -57.62
C TYR A 3 58.33 33.98 -58.90
N ILE A 4 57.03 33.83 -59.22
CA ILE A 4 55.92 34.82 -59.33
C ILE A 4 54.56 34.09 -59.53
N THR A 5 53.49 34.70 -58.97
CA THR A 5 52.05 34.82 -59.34
C THR A 5 51.31 33.88 -60.31
N GLY A 6 50.04 33.60 -59.96
CA GLY A 6 48.94 33.35 -60.89
C GLY A 6 47.58 33.17 -60.18
N ALA A 7 46.68 34.15 -60.31
CA ALA A 7 45.29 34.09 -59.86
C ALA A 7 44.38 33.47 -60.95
N VAL A 8 43.25 32.86 -60.57
CA VAL A 8 41.94 32.84 -61.29
C VAL A 8 40.90 32.19 -60.36
N ALA A 9 39.75 32.85 -60.19
CA ALA A 9 38.59 32.38 -59.44
C ALA A 9 37.56 31.77 -60.40
N LEU A 10 36.99 30.60 -60.08
CA LEU A 10 35.74 30.10 -60.66
C LEU A 10 34.98 29.27 -59.62
N GLY A 11 33.73 29.65 -59.39
CA GLY A 11 32.90 29.20 -58.27
C GLY A 11 32.40 27.76 -58.38
N THR A 12 32.27 27.13 -57.21
CA THR A 12 31.54 25.88 -57.03
C THR A 12 30.29 26.17 -56.20
N ALA A 13 29.13 26.01 -56.84
CA ALA A 13 27.82 26.13 -56.20
C ALA A 13 27.69 25.11 -55.05
N LEU A 14 27.38 25.61 -53.85
CA LEU A 14 26.95 24.81 -52.71
C LEU A 14 25.55 24.26 -52.97
N VAL A 15 25.46 22.98 -53.35
CA VAL A 15 24.21 22.23 -53.30
C VAL A 15 24.10 21.65 -51.88
N LEU A 16 23.41 22.38 -50.99
CA LEU A 16 22.96 21.85 -49.71
C LEU A 16 21.83 20.85 -49.98
N GLY A 17 22.19 19.60 -50.26
CA GLY A 17 21.26 18.49 -50.25
C GLY A 17 20.77 18.26 -48.83
N SER A 18 19.58 18.75 -48.51
CA SER A 18 18.87 18.41 -47.28
C SER A 18 18.52 16.92 -47.30
N LEU A 19 19.41 16.08 -46.78
CA LEU A 19 19.07 14.72 -46.38
C LEU A 19 18.10 14.82 -45.21
N ALA A 20 16.80 14.78 -45.51
CA ALA A 20 15.77 14.53 -44.53
C ALA A 20 15.93 13.08 -44.04
N THR A 21 16.81 12.87 -43.07
CA THR A 21 16.83 11.64 -42.28
C THR A 21 15.56 11.64 -41.44
N THR A 22 14.54 10.91 -41.88
CA THR A 22 13.44 10.52 -41.00
C THR A 22 14.03 9.61 -39.93
N ALA A 23 14.45 10.19 -38.81
CA ALA A 23 14.75 9.45 -37.60
C ALA A 23 13.45 8.79 -37.13
N GLN A 24 13.21 7.56 -37.59
CA GLN A 24 12.21 6.70 -36.99
C GLN A 24 12.66 6.48 -35.55
N ALA A 25 12.02 7.15 -34.59
CA ALA A 25 12.11 6.79 -33.20
C ALA A 25 11.56 5.36 -33.08
N ALA A 26 12.45 4.37 -33.06
CA ALA A 26 12.08 3.02 -32.70
C ALA A 26 11.51 3.10 -31.28
N ALA A 27 10.22 2.85 -31.13
CA ALA A 27 9.61 2.71 -29.83
C ALA A 27 10.42 1.66 -29.05
N ALA A 28 10.97 2.05 -27.90
CA ALA A 28 11.62 1.10 -27.02
C ALA A 28 10.64 -0.06 -26.78
N PRO A 29 11.09 -1.32 -26.85
CA PRO A 29 10.21 -2.45 -26.57
C PRO A 29 9.56 -2.22 -25.21
N ALA A 30 8.24 -2.23 -25.18
CA ALA A 30 7.49 -2.13 -23.94
C ALA A 30 7.94 -3.28 -23.04
N GLN A 31 8.66 -2.96 -21.96
CA GLN A 31 9.00 -3.95 -20.96
C GLN A 31 7.67 -4.44 -20.38
N PRO A 32 7.38 -5.76 -20.42
CA PRO A 32 6.19 -6.27 -19.77
C PRO A 32 6.21 -5.80 -18.31
N ALA A 33 5.09 -5.26 -17.84
CA ALA A 33 4.90 -4.97 -16.43
C ALA A 33 5.27 -6.25 -15.66
N ARG A 34 6.22 -6.17 -14.72
CA ARG A 34 6.64 -7.33 -13.92
C ARG A 34 5.45 -7.81 -13.08
N THR A 35 4.62 -8.67 -13.64
CA THR A 35 3.57 -9.39 -12.93
C THR A 35 4.21 -10.64 -12.36
N GLY A 36 4.90 -10.53 -11.21
CA GLY A 36 5.34 -11.71 -10.47
C GLY A 36 6.75 -11.65 -9.91
N GLY A 37 7.05 -10.64 -9.09
CA GLY A 37 8.03 -10.87 -8.01
C GLY A 37 7.36 -11.66 -6.90
N LEU A 38 8.08 -12.58 -6.26
CA LEU A 38 7.62 -13.17 -4.99
C LEU A 38 7.57 -12.04 -3.97
N TYR A 39 6.36 -11.57 -3.66
CA TYR A 39 6.16 -10.65 -2.54
C TYR A 39 5.90 -11.44 -1.27
N ALA A 40 6.36 -10.90 -0.14
CA ALA A 40 5.98 -11.44 1.14
C ALA A 40 4.47 -11.16 1.35
N PRO A 41 3.62 -12.19 1.46
CA PRO A 41 2.17 -12.02 1.44
C PRO A 41 1.68 -11.29 2.69
N THR A 42 0.62 -10.50 2.51
CA THR A 42 -0.20 -9.98 3.60
C THR A 42 -1.63 -10.40 3.33
N GLU A 43 -2.09 -11.38 4.08
CA GLU A 43 -3.41 -12.00 3.97
C GLU A 43 -3.94 -12.20 5.39
N LEU A 44 -5.02 -11.49 5.71
CA LEU A 44 -5.57 -11.44 7.07
C LEU A 44 -7.06 -11.73 7.05
N VAL A 45 -7.51 -12.44 8.08
CA VAL A 45 -8.90 -12.49 8.51
C VAL A 45 -9.00 -11.62 9.75
N LEU A 46 -9.93 -10.67 9.73
CA LEU A 46 -10.21 -9.75 10.82
C LEU A 46 -11.59 -10.08 11.36
N THR A 47 -11.73 -10.15 12.68
CA THR A 47 -13.04 -10.41 13.32
C THR A 47 -13.33 -9.39 14.40
N VAL A 48 -14.63 -9.20 14.66
CA VAL A 48 -15.16 -8.52 15.83
C VAL A 48 -16.27 -9.38 16.43
N GLY A 49 -16.31 -9.45 17.76
CA GLY A 49 -17.32 -10.21 18.47
C GLY A 49 -17.51 -9.75 19.91
N SER A 50 -18.65 -10.10 20.51
CA SER A 50 -18.95 -9.84 21.91
C SER A 50 -18.32 -10.91 22.80
N GLY A 51 -17.61 -10.49 23.85
CA GLY A 51 -16.95 -11.37 24.81
C GLY A 51 -15.50 -10.99 25.09
N GLU A 52 -14.87 -11.73 25.99
CA GLU A 52 -13.58 -11.35 26.60
C GLU A 52 -12.37 -12.05 26.00
N SER A 53 -12.60 -13.18 25.32
CA SER A 53 -11.53 -14.04 24.83
C SER A 53 -11.94 -14.78 23.56
N ARG A 54 -10.96 -15.26 22.80
CA ARG A 54 -11.22 -16.10 21.62
C ARG A 54 -12.03 -17.36 21.91
N ALA A 55 -11.93 -17.89 23.14
CA ALA A 55 -12.61 -19.13 23.53
C ALA A 55 -14.09 -18.90 23.84
N THR A 56 -14.48 -17.68 24.21
CA THR A 56 -15.81 -17.37 24.75
C THR A 56 -16.57 -16.33 23.93
N ALA A 57 -15.88 -15.57 23.06
CA ALA A 57 -16.50 -14.53 22.27
C ALA A 57 -17.37 -15.10 21.15
N THR A 58 -18.53 -14.49 20.94
CA THR A 58 -19.38 -14.76 19.78
C THR A 58 -18.94 -13.85 18.64
N VAL A 59 -18.43 -14.43 17.55
CA VAL A 59 -18.04 -13.64 16.36
C VAL A 59 -19.29 -13.09 15.70
N GLU A 60 -19.35 -11.77 15.55
CA GLU A 60 -20.50 -11.07 14.96
C GLU A 60 -20.23 -10.71 13.51
N ARG A 61 -18.99 -10.30 13.19
CA ARG A 61 -18.57 -9.94 11.84
C ARG A 61 -17.14 -10.39 11.57
N ALA A 62 -16.88 -10.73 10.32
CA ALA A 62 -15.56 -11.09 9.84
C ALA A 62 -15.34 -10.56 8.42
N VAL A 63 -14.13 -10.11 8.13
CA VAL A 63 -13.71 -9.68 6.80
C VAL A 63 -12.32 -10.20 6.46
N THR A 64 -12.03 -10.26 5.16
CA THR A 64 -10.69 -10.54 4.65
C THR A 64 -10.01 -9.25 4.23
N LEU A 65 -8.69 -9.20 4.41
CA LEU A 65 -7.83 -8.12 3.99
C LEU A 65 -6.55 -8.67 3.36
N SER A 66 -6.40 -8.45 2.06
CA SER A 66 -5.15 -8.65 1.32
C SER A 66 -4.53 -7.28 1.05
N CYS A 67 -3.22 -7.11 1.23
CA CYS A 67 -2.54 -5.82 0.99
C CYS A 67 -1.58 -5.80 -0.19
N MET A 68 -1.20 -6.96 -0.72
CA MET A 68 -0.20 -7.10 -1.77
C MET A 68 -0.71 -8.09 -2.84
N PRO A 69 -0.49 -7.84 -4.14
CA PRO A 69 0.14 -6.65 -4.71
C PRO A 69 -0.77 -5.41 -4.69
N VAL A 70 -2.08 -5.59 -4.53
CA VAL A 70 -3.08 -4.52 -4.48
C VAL A 70 -4.01 -4.78 -3.29
N PRO A 71 -4.36 -3.75 -2.49
CA PRO A 71 -5.34 -3.90 -1.42
C PRO A 71 -6.68 -4.45 -1.92
N SER A 72 -7.15 -5.55 -1.33
CA SER A 72 -8.40 -6.22 -1.69
C SER A 72 -8.95 -7.04 -0.51
N GLY A 73 -10.05 -7.76 -0.73
CA GLY A 73 -10.78 -8.52 0.30
C GLY A 73 -12.16 -7.92 0.58
N SER A 74 -12.88 -8.49 1.54
CA SER A 74 -14.22 -8.02 1.92
C SER A 74 -14.21 -6.81 2.86
N HIS A 75 -13.03 -6.37 3.34
CA HIS A 75 -12.92 -5.18 4.18
C HIS A 75 -13.39 -3.91 3.41
N PRO A 76 -14.37 -3.15 3.93
CA PRO A 76 -14.99 -2.03 3.21
C PRO A 76 -14.00 -0.92 2.84
N MET A 77 -12.93 -0.76 3.64
CA MET A 77 -11.86 0.22 3.41
C MET A 77 -10.48 -0.43 3.24
N ALA A 78 -10.38 -1.53 2.48
CA ALA A 78 -9.14 -2.33 2.36
C ALA A 78 -7.88 -1.48 2.09
N ARG A 79 -7.95 -0.50 1.17
CA ARG A 79 -6.82 0.39 0.87
C ARG A 79 -6.36 1.20 2.08
N ALA A 80 -7.29 1.75 2.86
CA ALA A 80 -6.98 2.57 4.02
C ALA A 80 -6.46 1.71 5.19
N ALA A 81 -7.07 0.56 5.45
CA ALA A 81 -6.59 -0.42 6.44
C ALA A 81 -5.14 -0.87 6.13
N CYS A 82 -4.84 -1.21 4.89
CA CYS A 82 -3.46 -1.56 4.48
C CYS A 82 -2.48 -0.39 4.62
N THR A 83 -2.93 0.85 4.39
CA THR A 83 -2.08 2.04 4.63
C THR A 83 -1.80 2.24 6.11
N GLN A 84 -2.80 2.07 6.99
CA GLN A 84 -2.60 2.14 8.43
C GLN A 84 -1.62 1.06 8.91
N LEU A 85 -1.81 -0.20 8.50
CA LEU A 85 -0.90 -1.29 8.87
C LEU A 85 0.53 -1.03 8.38
N ARG A 86 0.71 -0.47 7.17
CA ARG A 86 2.06 -0.07 6.70
C ARG A 86 2.68 1.01 7.60
N ALA A 87 1.91 2.01 8.00
CA ALA A 87 2.40 3.10 8.84
C ALA A 87 2.92 2.62 10.20
N VAL A 88 2.29 1.58 10.76
CA VAL A 88 2.70 0.95 12.03
C VAL A 88 3.52 -0.33 11.84
N SER A 89 4.01 -0.60 10.62
CA SER A 89 4.79 -1.80 10.29
C SER A 89 4.13 -3.14 10.68
N GLY A 90 2.80 -3.19 10.68
CA GLY A 90 2.00 -4.36 11.07
C GLY A 90 1.87 -4.56 12.58
N ASP A 91 2.23 -3.57 13.41
CA ASP A 91 1.97 -3.62 14.85
C ASP A 91 0.50 -3.27 15.16
N PHE A 92 -0.29 -4.29 15.44
CA PHE A 92 -1.71 -4.13 15.77
C PHE A 92 -1.94 -3.47 17.14
N ASN A 93 -0.98 -3.51 18.06
CA ASN A 93 -1.13 -2.79 19.33
C ASN A 93 -1.13 -1.29 19.07
N ALA A 94 -0.28 -0.81 18.16
CA ALA A 94 -0.26 0.59 17.75
C ALA A 94 -1.55 1.02 17.03
N VAL A 95 -2.25 0.09 16.37
CA VAL A 95 -3.59 0.34 15.80
C VAL A 95 -4.60 0.59 16.91
N THR A 96 -4.69 -0.32 17.89
CA THR A 96 -5.73 -0.26 18.94
C THR A 96 -5.40 0.70 20.08
N ALA A 97 -4.13 1.12 20.21
CA ALA A 97 -3.71 2.13 21.17
C ALA A 97 -4.24 3.53 20.86
N GLY A 98 -4.80 3.77 19.65
CA GLY A 98 -5.37 5.06 19.25
C GLY A 98 -6.42 5.61 20.23
N ALA A 99 -7.12 4.73 20.95
CA ALA A 99 -8.07 5.14 22.00
C ALA A 99 -7.42 5.96 23.13
N ALA A 100 -6.14 5.72 23.45
CA ALA A 100 -5.46 6.42 24.54
C ALA A 100 -5.09 7.87 24.17
N ALA A 101 -5.12 8.23 22.88
CA ALA A 101 -4.75 9.55 22.38
C ALA A 101 -5.96 10.42 22.01
N SER A 102 -7.18 9.93 22.20
CA SER A 102 -8.41 10.68 21.90
C SER A 102 -8.94 11.40 23.15
N ASP A 103 -9.67 12.49 22.94
CA ASP A 103 -10.42 13.19 23.99
C ASP A 103 -11.80 12.55 24.25
N ARG A 104 -12.09 11.36 23.68
CA ARG A 104 -13.39 10.73 23.82
C ARG A 104 -13.58 10.17 25.22
N LEU A 105 -14.63 10.64 25.89
CA LEU A 105 -15.02 10.14 27.19
C LEU A 105 -15.95 8.94 27.03
N CYS A 106 -15.45 7.76 27.41
CA CYS A 106 -16.23 6.54 27.53
C CYS A 106 -16.57 6.23 28.98
N THR A 107 -17.75 5.67 29.19
CA THR A 107 -18.19 5.13 30.48
C THR A 107 -17.33 3.91 30.86
N LYS A 108 -17.41 3.50 32.13
CA LYS A 108 -16.57 2.43 32.71
C LYS A 108 -17.33 1.10 32.90
N GLU A 109 -18.45 0.95 32.22
CA GLU A 109 -19.14 -0.33 32.12
C GLU A 109 -18.25 -1.36 31.43
N TRP A 110 -18.36 -2.58 31.91
CA TRP A 110 -17.72 -3.74 31.33
C TRP A 110 -18.72 -4.45 30.42
N ASN A 111 -18.56 -4.25 29.12
CA ASN A 111 -19.35 -4.86 28.05
C ASN A 111 -18.41 -5.23 26.88
N PRO A 112 -17.56 -6.23 27.08
CA PRO A 112 -16.32 -6.40 26.33
C PRO A 112 -16.57 -6.74 24.85
N VAL A 113 -15.76 -6.11 24.00
CA VAL A 113 -15.74 -6.37 22.56
C VAL A 113 -14.35 -6.83 22.15
N LEU A 114 -14.28 -8.04 21.60
CA LEU A 114 -13.06 -8.66 21.12
C LEU A 114 -12.85 -8.34 19.64
N VAL A 115 -11.65 -7.91 19.28
CA VAL A 115 -11.18 -7.92 17.89
C VAL A 115 -10.03 -8.91 17.71
N THR A 116 -9.98 -9.57 16.55
CA THR A 116 -8.86 -10.44 16.19
C THR A 116 -8.32 -10.12 14.81
N ALA A 117 -7.02 -10.35 14.62
CA ALA A 117 -6.41 -10.44 13.30
C ALA A 117 -5.57 -11.72 13.22
N ASP A 118 -5.83 -12.53 12.20
CA ASP A 118 -5.19 -13.82 12.00
C ASP A 118 -4.71 -13.96 10.56
N GLY A 119 -3.52 -14.50 10.34
CA GLY A 119 -3.00 -14.75 9.00
C GLY A 119 -1.52 -14.41 8.89
N VAL A 120 -1.16 -13.63 7.89
CA VAL A 120 0.22 -13.20 7.62
C VAL A 120 0.32 -11.72 7.30
N TRP A 121 1.40 -11.08 7.75
CA TRP A 121 1.80 -9.72 7.38
C TRP A 121 3.23 -9.76 6.88
N GLN A 122 3.44 -9.43 5.61
CA GLN A 122 4.75 -9.50 4.95
C GLN A 122 5.49 -10.81 5.26
N GLY A 123 4.79 -11.94 5.13
CA GLY A 123 5.32 -13.29 5.37
C GLY A 123 5.49 -13.68 6.84
N ARG A 124 5.24 -12.79 7.81
CA ARG A 124 5.26 -13.11 9.24
C ARG A 124 3.87 -13.54 9.70
N ARG A 125 3.78 -14.62 10.48
CA ARG A 125 2.51 -15.04 11.08
C ARG A 125 1.96 -13.95 12.00
N VAL A 126 0.66 -13.73 11.90
CA VAL A 126 -0.12 -12.83 12.75
C VAL A 126 -1.14 -13.67 13.52
N ALA A 127 -1.16 -13.49 14.82
CA ALA A 127 -2.18 -13.97 15.74
C ALA A 127 -2.38 -12.90 16.80
N TYR A 128 -3.27 -11.96 16.52
CA TYR A 128 -3.52 -10.78 17.34
C TYR A 128 -4.90 -10.82 17.97
N THR A 129 -5.00 -10.32 19.20
CA THR A 129 -6.26 -10.16 19.91
C THR A 129 -6.21 -8.92 20.78
N HIS A 130 -7.30 -8.19 20.80
CA HIS A 130 -7.51 -7.07 21.71
C HIS A 130 -8.94 -7.07 22.20
N THR A 131 -9.12 -6.83 23.50
CA THR A 131 -10.44 -6.72 24.13
C THR A 131 -10.62 -5.27 24.56
N PHE A 132 -11.56 -4.57 23.94
CA PHE A 132 -12.01 -3.26 24.40
C PHE A 132 -13.00 -3.45 25.55
N ALA A 133 -12.95 -2.59 26.57
CA ALA A 133 -13.80 -2.75 27.75
C ALA A 133 -15.29 -2.60 27.43
N ASN A 134 -15.61 -1.77 26.43
CA ASN A 134 -16.96 -1.54 25.95
C ASN A 134 -16.98 -1.05 24.47
N PRO A 135 -18.17 -1.00 23.83
CA PRO A 135 -18.29 -0.53 22.44
C PRO A 135 -17.85 0.92 22.21
N CYS A 136 -17.91 1.78 23.25
CA CYS A 136 -17.41 3.15 23.13
C CYS A 136 -15.89 3.16 22.96
N GLU A 137 -15.16 2.45 23.80
CA GLU A 137 -13.70 2.32 23.69
C GLU A 137 -13.29 1.63 22.39
N MET A 138 -14.06 0.62 21.92
CA MET A 138 -13.82 0.03 20.62
C MET A 138 -13.98 1.06 19.49
N THR A 139 -15.07 1.82 19.48
CA THR A 139 -15.31 2.83 18.43
C THR A 139 -14.17 3.84 18.36
N ASP A 140 -13.61 4.18 19.50
CA ASP A 140 -12.50 5.12 19.63
C ASP A 140 -11.15 4.53 19.19
N GLY A 141 -10.88 3.29 19.58
CA GLY A 141 -9.55 2.67 19.43
C GLY A 141 -9.39 1.76 18.22
N LYS A 142 -10.46 1.28 17.60
CA LYS A 142 -10.39 0.24 16.55
C LYS A 142 -9.57 0.63 15.32
N GLY A 143 -9.45 1.94 15.04
CA GLY A 143 -8.80 2.45 13.83
C GLY A 143 -9.46 1.94 12.55
N THR A 144 -8.87 2.25 11.40
CA THR A 144 -9.40 1.85 10.09
C THR A 144 -9.29 0.35 9.84
N VAL A 145 -8.33 -0.33 10.47
CA VAL A 145 -8.14 -1.79 10.33
C VAL A 145 -9.33 -2.59 10.87
N PHE A 146 -9.98 -2.13 11.94
CA PHE A 146 -11.12 -2.81 12.55
C PHE A 146 -12.45 -2.05 12.34
N GLU A 147 -12.50 -1.15 11.34
CA GLU A 147 -13.71 -0.44 10.91
C GLU A 147 -14.39 -1.21 9.76
N PHE A 148 -15.12 -2.25 10.13
CA PHE A 148 -15.98 -3.08 9.29
C PHE A 148 -17.12 -3.65 10.14
#